data_AF-A0A9W7FH84-F1
#
_entry.id   AF-A0A9W7FH84-F1
#
_cell.length_a   1.000
_cell.length_b   1.000
_cell.length_c   1.000
_cell.angle_alpha   90.00
_cell.angle_beta   90.00
_cell.angle_gamma   90.00
#
_symmetry.space_group_name_H-M   'P 1'
#
loop_
_entity.id
_entity.type
_entity.pdbx_description
1 polymer ?
#
loop_
_entity_poly.entity_id
_entity_poly.type
_entity_poly.pdbx_seq_one_letter_code
_entity_poly.pdbx_strand_id
1 'polypeptide(L)' 'MPYEVAVQHAHLVLDLCSKSKRHIRELFDPPDNDVENIRLRTDDYELIAAQHGHFTLIVIQEDPSANLKNANEDEEDMM' A
#
# COMPACT_ATOMS: atom_id res chain seq x y z
N MET A 1 4.80 -1.47 14.91
CA MET A 1 3.94 -2.63 14.58
C MET A 1 4.39 -3.85 15.38
N PRO A 2 3.48 -4.59 16.04
CA PRO A 2 3.79 -5.85 16.71
C PRO A 2 4.25 -6.95 15.74
N TYR A 3 5.07 -7.89 16.21
CA TYR A 3 5.65 -8.95 15.37
C TYR A 3 4.59 -9.81 14.66
N GLU A 4 3.57 -10.27 15.38
CA GLU A 4 2.52 -11.14 14.82
C GLU A 4 1.75 -10.46 13.68
N VAL A 5 1.47 -9.17 13.85
CA VAL A 5 0.82 -8.33 12.83
C VAL A 5 1.73 -8.19 11.60
N ALA A 6 3.05 -8.00 11.80
CA ALA A 6 4.00 -7.92 10.69
C ALA A 6 4.08 -9.23 9.89
N VAL A 7 4.07 -10.39 10.56
CA VAL A 7 4.03 -11.71 9.91
C VAL A 7 2.76 -11.86 9.08
N GLN A 8 1.61 -11.45 9.62
CA GLN A 8 0.34 -11.47 8.91
C GLN A 8 0.39 -10.59 7.65
N HIS A 9 0.86 -9.34 7.77
CA HIS A 9 1.00 -8.44 6.61
C HIS A 9 1.96 -9.01 5.57
N ALA A 10 3.10 -9.57 5.97
CA ALA A 10 4.05 -10.16 5.04
C ALA A 10 3.40 -11.28 4.20
N HIS A 11 2.65 -12.18 4.84
CA HIS A 11 1.97 -13.26 4.12
C HIS A 11 0.89 -12.73 3.17
N LEU A 12 0.02 -11.83 3.66
CA LEU A 12 -1.08 -11.28 2.86
C LEU A 12 -0.59 -10.45 1.66
N VAL A 13 0.47 -9.66 1.85
CA VAL A 13 1.04 -8.83 0.78
C VAL A 13 1.73 -9.70 -0.29
N LEU A 14 2.40 -10.79 0.09
CA LEU A 14 2.98 -11.72 -0.87
C LEU A 14 1.91 -12.33 -1.79
N ASP A 15 0.80 -12.77 -1.21
CA ASP A 15 -0.33 -13.30 -1.96
C ASP A 15 -0.98 -12.24 -2.85
N LEU A 16 -1.12 -11.01 -2.36
CA LEU A 16 -1.61 -9.86 -3.13
C LEU A 16 -0.71 -9.60 -4.35
N CYS A 17 0.60 -9.45 -4.14
CA CYS A 17 1.54 -9.21 -5.23
C CYS A 17 1.50 -10.31 -6.30
N SER A 18 1.42 -11.57 -5.87
CA SER A 18 1.34 -12.72 -6.78
C SER A 18 0.07 -12.68 -7.65
N LYS A 19 -1.10 -12.42 -7.04
CA LYS A 19 -2.37 -12.30 -7.74
C LYS A 19 -2.42 -11.08 -8.66
N SER A 20 -1.95 -9.93 -8.19
CA SER A 20 -1.89 -8.70 -8.98
C SER A 20 -1.02 -8.88 -10.23
N LYS A 21 0.19 -9.43 -10.09
CA LYS A 21 1.07 -9.71 -11.24
C LYS A 21 0.40 -10.64 -12.26
N ARG A 22 -0.28 -11.68 -11.79
CA ARG A 22 -1.01 -12.60 -12.68
C ARG A 22 -2.09 -11.85 -13.48
N HIS A 23 -2.94 -11.09 -12.80
CA HIS A 23 -4.05 -10.41 -13.47
C HIS A 23 -3.61 -9.26 -14.37
N ILE A 24 -2.58 -8.50 -13.99
CA ILE A 24 -2.05 -7.41 -14.83
C ILE A 24 -1.42 -7.97 -16.12
N ARG A 25 -0.74 -9.13 -16.04
CA ARG A 25 -0.25 -9.85 -17.23
C ARG A 25 -1.35 -10.37 -18.15
N GLU A 26 -2.53 -10.68 -17.60
CA GLU A 26 -3.70 -11.10 -18.37
C GLU A 26 -4.44 -9.90 -19.00
N LEU A 27 -4.33 -8.69 -18.40
CA LEU A 27 -5.04 -7.49 -18.82
C LEU A 27 -4.28 -6.62 -19.83
N PHE A 28 -2.95 -6.60 -19.75
CA PHE A 28 -2.11 -5.71 -20.55
C PHE A 28 -1.06 -6.50 -21.35
N ASP A 29 -0.65 -5.93 -22.48
CA ASP A 29 0.47 -6.44 -23.28
C ASP A 29 1.80 -5.86 -22.78
N PRO A 30 2.93 -6.56 -22.99
CA PRO A 30 4.25 -6.00 -22.72
C PRO A 30 4.48 -4.67 -23.46
N PRO A 31 5.14 -3.67 -22.83
CA PRO A 31 5.86 -3.76 -21.55
C PRO A 31 5.02 -3.41 -20.31
N ASP A 32 3.77 -3.00 -20.48
CA ASP A 32 2.95 -2.40 -19.39
C ASP A 32 2.25 -3.44 -18.51
N ASN A 33 2.68 -4.70 -18.60
CA ASN A 33 2.00 -5.85 -18.00
C ASN A 33 2.70 -6.42 -16.77
N ASP A 34 3.68 -5.72 -16.21
CA ASP A 34 4.34 -6.12 -14.97
C ASP A 34 4.07 -5.12 -13.83
N VAL A 35 4.05 -5.64 -12.60
CA VAL A 35 3.75 -4.83 -11.41
C VAL A 35 5.05 -4.56 -10.67
N GLU A 36 5.51 -3.31 -10.73
CA GLU A 36 6.69 -2.86 -9.98
C GLU A 36 6.37 -2.61 -8.50
N ASN A 37 5.26 -1.91 -8.23
CA ASN A 37 4.81 -1.60 -6.89
C ASN A 37 3.28 -1.58 -6.80
N ILE A 38 2.78 -1.86 -5.61
CA ILE A 38 1.37 -1.75 -5.24
C ILE A 38 1.28 -0.76 -4.10
N ARG A 39 0.50 0.30 -4.29
CA ARG A 39 0.22 1.31 -3.28
C ARG A 39 -1.26 1.26 -2.94
N LEU A 40 -1.57 0.82 -1.73
CA LEU A 40 -2.92 0.77 -1.18
C LEU A 40 -3.09 1.91 -0.20
N ARG A 41 -4.18 2.64 -0.34
CA ARG A 41 -4.55 3.70 0.59
C ARG A 41 -5.86 3.31 1.27
N THR A 42 -5.86 3.41 2.59
CA THR A 42 -7.03 3.24 3.46
C THR A 42 -7.30 4.55 4.18
N ASP A 43 -8.40 4.63 4.91
CA ASP A 43 -8.72 5.84 5.70
C ASP A 43 -7.73 6.06 6.86
N ASP A 44 -7.13 4.98 7.37
CA ASP A 44 -6.23 5.03 8.53
C ASP A 44 -4.75 5.14 8.13
N TYR A 45 -4.36 4.45 7.07
CA TYR A 45 -2.96 4.34 6.66
C TYR A 45 -2.78 4.09 5.16
N GLU A 46 -1.57 4.30 4.71
CA GLU A 46 -1.09 3.93 3.40
C GLU A 46 -0.10 2.77 3.49
N LEU A 47 -0.30 1.76 2.65
CA LEU A 47 0.57 0.61 2.49
C LEU A 47 1.22 0.62 1.11
N ILE A 48 2.55 0.59 1.09
CA ILE A 48 3.35 0.48 -0.13
C ILE A 48 4.06 -0.86 -0.11
N ALA A 49 3.82 -1.67 -1.14
CA ALA A 49 4.46 -2.96 -1.35
C ALA A 49 5.23 -2.95 -2.66
N ALA A 50 6.53 -3.26 -2.62
CA ALA A 50 7.38 -3.37 -3.79
C ALA A 50 8.19 -4.66 -3.73
N GLN A 51 8.29 -5.37 -4.86
CA GLN A 51 9.08 -6.59 -4.97
C GLN A 51 10.30 -6.35 -5.84
N HIS A 52 11.49 -6.54 -5.28
CA HIS A 52 12.74 -6.39 -6.01
C HIS A 52 13.63 -7.61 -5.77
N GLY A 53 13.85 -8.40 -6.83
CA GLY A 53 14.56 -9.68 -6.74
C GLY A 53 13.86 -10.66 -5.79
N HIS A 54 14.56 -11.06 -4.74
CA HIS A 54 14.06 -12.00 -3.72
C HIS A 54 13.49 -11.31 -2.47
N PHE A 55 13.41 -9.98 -2.48
CA PHE A 55 12.96 -9.19 -1.33
C PHE A 55 11.62 -8.51 -1.63
N THR A 56 10.78 -8.43 -0.61
CA THR A 56 9.55 -7.63 -0.63
C THR A 56 9.68 -6.54 0.42
N LEU A 57 9.66 -5.29 -0.02
CA LEU A 57 9.60 -4.13 0.85
C LEU A 57 8.13 -3.80 1.12
N ILE A 58 7.78 -3.67 2.41
CA ILE A 58 6.45 -3.26 2.85
C ILE A 58 6.64 -2.04 3.75
N VAL A 59 5.99 -0.93 3.39
CA VAL A 59 5.96 0.30 4.19
C VAL A 59 4.51 0.54 4.58
N ILE A 60 4.28 0.80 5.87
CA ILE A 60 2.99 1.23 6.38
C ILE A 60 3.22 2.59 7.03
N GLN A 61 2.59 3.61 6.48
CA GLN A 61 2.71 5.00 6.93
C GLN A 61 1.32 5.60 7.13
N GLU A 62 1.22 6.65 7.92
CA GLU A 62 -0.03 7.40 8.09
C GLU A 62 -0.52 7.92 6.73
N ASP A 63 -1.85 8.02 6.54
CA ASP A 63 -2.39 8.64 5.32
C ASP A 63 -1.90 10.10 5.25
N PRO A 64 -1.14 10.48 4.20
CA PRO A 64 -0.66 11.85 4.04
C PRO A 64 -1.79 12.91 4.08
N SER A 65 -3.02 12.50 3.78
CA SER A 65 -4.18 13.40 3.76
C SER A 65 -4.98 13.40 5.06
N ALA A 66 -4.70 12.50 6.01
CA ALA A 66 -5.24 12.62 7.37
C ALA A 66 -4.75 13.93 8.02
N ASN A 67 -3.50 14.31 7.75
CA ASN A 67 -2.93 15.59 8.18
C ASN A 67 -3.64 16.82 7.58
N LEU A 68 -4.21 16.70 6.38
CA LEU A 68 -4.99 17.77 5.75
C LEU A 68 -6.41 17.88 6.32
N LYS A 69 -7.02 16.76 6.73
CA LYS A 69 -8.36 16.77 7.35
C LYS A 69 -8.31 17.38 8.75
N ASN A 70 -7.35 16.98 9.58
CA ASN A 70 -7.19 17.50 10.93
C ASN A 70 -6.91 19.02 10.92
N ALA A 71 -6.09 19.50 9.98
CA ALA A 71 -5.79 20.93 9.86
C ALA A 71 -7.02 21.79 9.49
N ASN A 72 -7.97 21.23 8.73
CA ASN A 72 -9.20 21.94 8.36
C ASN A 72 -10.24 21.91 9.48
N GLU A 73 -10.33 20.81 10.24
CA GLU A 73 -11.24 20.70 11.40
C GLU A 73 -10.82 21.64 12.54
N ASP A 74 -9.51 21.78 12.79
CA ASP A 74 -8.97 22.72 13.78
C ASP A 74 -9.27 24.20 13.42
N GLU A 75 -9.34 24.55 12.13
CA GLU A 75 -9.68 25.91 11.68
C GLU A 75 -11.18 26.24 11.79
N GLU A 76 -12.06 25.25 11.60
CA GLU A 76 -13.52 25.43 11.73
C GLU A 76 -13.95 25.60 13.21
N ASP A 77 -13.31 24.90 14.15
CA ASP A 77 -13.60 25.03 15.60
C ASP A 77 -13.09 26.35 16.23
N MET A 78 -12.26 27.12 15.49
CA MET A 78 -11.73 28.43 15.91
C MET A 78 -12.52 29.64 15.38
N MET A 79 -13.58 29.44 14.58
CA MET A 79 -14.48 30.49 14.07
C MET A 79 -15.85 30.51 14.77
#